data_AF-A0A370WYD6-F1
#
_entry.id   AF-A0A370WYD6-F1
#
_cell.length_a   1.000
_cell.length_b   1.000
_cell.length_c   1.000
_cell.angle_alpha   90.00
_cell.angle_beta   90.00
_cell.angle_gamma   90.00
#
_symmetry.space_group_name_H-M   'P 1'
#
loop_
_entity.id
_entity.type
_entity.pdbx_description
1 polymer ?
#
loop_
_entity_poly.entity_id
_entity_poly.type
_entity_poly.pdbx_seq_one_letter_code
_entity_poly.pdbx_strand_id
1 'polypeptide(L)'
;MIELEVQALSLSREGLLIDIGRVVVANGFNLVRQRLADDANGVLLSMVVRGPERKQRTLETALDAHERIISFEVSPFEAGVSRPHFAASRTVASGYVPPPPAPIVEPDPSPAQPSAPGKMANDPLATVPAHVRRPAEVLQAAPPLPTLQPAPEPEPEPASEPEPEFVFTRTRAPLPPAAPIVEQPFVEPVTLDADVQAIEKVLPALMSDYPRIFPSIKKLEQAVADGARESSLQLAGQRMGAWCLQRDHAMASSMKLDEAMKRIGVPALRALVELDYQGNQLHIRDSPLCTQEGRSNCKFFSGFLEGLLGPLVGTENLSIFAVCCRSCGADACVLAVMD
;
A
#
# COMPACT_ATOMS: atom_id res chain seq x y z
N MET A 1 -28.11 -1.26 -3.19
CA MET A 1 -26.95 -0.45 -2.75
C MET A 1 -26.06 -1.36 -1.95
N ILE A 2 -24.76 -1.37 -2.23
CA ILE A 2 -23.77 -2.21 -1.55
C ILE A 2 -22.76 -1.34 -0.83
N GLU A 3 -22.13 -1.91 0.19
CA GLU A 3 -20.99 -1.33 0.89
C GLU A 3 -19.77 -2.22 0.62
N LEU A 4 -18.69 -1.59 0.16
CA LEU A 4 -17.46 -2.25 -0.20
C LEU A 4 -16.34 -1.68 0.66
N GLU A 5 -15.45 -2.55 1.13
CA GLU A 5 -14.14 -2.17 1.65
C GLU A 5 -13.12 -2.28 0.52
N VAL A 6 -12.53 -1.14 0.16
CA VAL A 6 -11.44 -1.02 -0.79
C VAL A 6 -10.17 -0.81 0.02
N GLN A 7 -9.21 -1.70 -0.14
CA GLN A 7 -7.87 -1.54 0.41
C GLN A 7 -6.90 -1.35 -0.75
N ALA A 8 -5.99 -0.39 -0.69
CA ALA A 8 -5.07 -0.06 -1.77
C ALA A 8 -3.68 0.26 -1.23
N LEU A 9 -2.65 -0.15 -1.97
CA LEU A 9 -1.25 0.14 -1.69
C LEU A 9 -0.71 1.13 -2.73
N SER A 10 0.02 2.14 -2.26
CA SER A 10 0.69 3.13 -3.09
C SER A 10 2.13 3.39 -2.64
N LEU A 11 2.98 3.91 -3.52
CA LEU A 11 4.36 4.31 -3.18
C LEU A 11 4.39 5.66 -2.47
N SER A 12 3.37 6.51 -2.67
CA SER A 12 3.37 7.89 -2.20
C SER A 12 2.05 8.27 -1.54
N ARG A 13 2.14 9.07 -0.48
CA ARG A 13 0.99 9.57 0.27
C ARG A 13 0.35 10.79 -0.40
N GLU A 14 1.18 11.56 -1.10
CA GLU A 14 0.80 12.85 -1.65
C GLU A 14 -0.32 12.70 -2.69
N GLY A 15 -1.42 13.43 -2.48
CA GLY A 15 -2.58 13.43 -3.36
C GLY A 15 -3.36 12.11 -3.47
N LEU A 16 -2.87 10.98 -2.92
CA LEU A 16 -3.46 9.66 -3.07
C LEU A 16 -4.95 9.64 -2.69
N LEU A 17 -5.28 10.15 -1.51
CA LEU A 17 -6.67 10.21 -1.04
C LEU A 17 -7.58 10.98 -2.01
N ILE A 18 -7.07 12.10 -2.55
CA ILE A 18 -7.83 12.99 -3.41
C ILE A 18 -8.10 12.31 -4.74
N ASP A 19 -7.09 11.68 -5.33
CA ASP A 19 -7.20 11.06 -6.65
C ASP A 19 -8.05 9.80 -6.60
N ILE A 20 -7.81 8.92 -5.63
CA ILE A 20 -8.63 7.72 -5.44
C ILE A 20 -10.07 8.11 -5.05
N GLY A 21 -10.23 9.12 -4.20
CA GLY A 21 -11.54 9.66 -3.85
C GLY A 21 -12.31 10.18 -5.07
N ARG A 22 -11.63 10.86 -6.01
CA ARG A 22 -12.23 11.29 -7.29
C ARG A 22 -12.65 10.11 -8.14
N VAL A 23 -11.84 9.06 -8.23
CA VAL A 23 -12.19 7.84 -8.99
C VAL A 23 -13.43 7.15 -8.39
N VAL A 24 -13.49 7.03 -7.06
CA VAL A 24 -14.65 6.46 -6.35
C VAL A 24 -15.92 7.25 -6.66
N VAL A 25 -15.87 8.58 -6.55
CA VAL A 25 -17.03 9.46 -6.79
C VAL A 25 -17.45 9.46 -8.26
N ALA A 26 -16.48 9.50 -9.19
CA ALA A 26 -16.75 9.44 -10.63
C ALA A 26 -17.47 8.13 -11.03
N ASN A 27 -17.19 7.04 -10.32
CA ASN A 27 -17.85 5.75 -10.50
C ASN A 27 -19.19 5.62 -9.74
N GLY A 28 -19.67 6.70 -9.10
CA GLY A 28 -20.99 6.74 -8.45
C GLY A 28 -21.02 6.09 -7.07
N PHE A 29 -19.88 5.98 -6.40
CA PHE A 29 -19.78 5.55 -5.02
C PHE A 29 -19.56 6.74 -4.09
N ASN A 30 -20.17 6.71 -2.92
CA ASN A 30 -19.95 7.68 -1.85
C ASN A 30 -18.94 7.13 -0.86
N LEU A 31 -18.00 7.96 -0.44
CA LEU A 31 -17.03 7.59 0.58
C LEU A 31 -17.65 7.69 1.98
N VAL A 32 -17.59 6.60 2.74
CA VAL A 32 -18.17 6.50 4.09
C VAL A 32 -17.07 6.63 5.14
N ARG A 33 -15.98 5.87 5.00
CA ARG A 33 -14.82 5.92 5.89
C ARG A 33 -13.55 5.82 5.08
N GLN A 34 -12.47 6.39 5.60
CA GLN A 34 -11.16 6.30 5.01
C GLN A 34 -10.09 6.26 6.11
N ARG A 35 -9.01 5.54 5.84
CA ARG A 35 -7.83 5.48 6.70
C ARG A 35 -6.61 5.42 5.80
N LEU A 36 -5.62 6.25 6.12
CA LEU A 36 -4.27 6.13 5.59
C LEU A 36 -3.34 5.69 6.70
N ALA A 37 -2.43 4.78 6.38
CA ALA A 37 -1.33 4.38 7.24
C ALA A 37 -0.06 4.26 6.41
N ASP A 38 1.07 4.62 6.99
CA ASP A 38 2.37 4.38 6.38
C ASP A 38 2.83 2.96 6.78
N ASP A 39 3.48 2.24 5.86
CA ASP A 39 3.97 0.88 6.00
C ASP A 39 5.38 0.78 5.40
N ALA A 40 6.14 -0.27 5.75
CA ALA A 40 7.46 -0.52 5.17
C ALA A 40 7.43 -0.60 3.64
N ASN A 41 6.31 -1.05 3.06
CA ASN A 41 6.14 -1.20 1.61
C ASN A 41 5.52 0.03 0.92
N GLY A 42 5.18 1.11 1.66
CA GLY A 42 4.60 2.33 1.13
C GLY A 42 3.43 2.85 1.96
N VAL A 43 2.36 3.27 1.29
CA VAL A 43 1.19 3.89 1.91
C VAL A 43 -0.03 3.01 1.70
N LEU A 44 -0.65 2.62 2.81
CA LEU A 44 -1.84 1.80 2.89
C LEU A 44 -3.07 2.70 2.98
N LEU A 45 -4.01 2.51 2.05
CA LEU A 45 -5.28 3.22 1.99
C LEU A 45 -6.42 2.22 2.16
N SER A 46 -7.16 2.32 3.27
CA SER A 46 -8.43 1.62 3.44
C SER A 46 -9.60 2.57 3.32
N MET A 47 -10.58 2.25 2.49
CA MET A 47 -11.78 3.05 2.27
C MET A 47 -13.01 2.15 2.35
N VAL A 48 -14.10 2.61 2.98
CA VAL A 48 -15.42 2.01 2.76
C VAL A 48 -16.24 2.93 1.91
N VAL A 49 -16.75 2.37 0.83
CA VAL A 49 -17.50 3.08 -0.21
C VAL A 49 -18.87 2.46 -0.35
N ARG A 50 -19.88 3.30 -0.55
CA ARG A 50 -21.28 2.88 -0.69
C ARG A 50 -21.81 3.30 -2.04
N GLY A 51 -22.32 2.35 -2.83
CA GLY A 51 -22.75 2.63 -4.19
C GLY A 51 -23.63 1.56 -4.82
N PRO A 52 -23.96 1.71 -6.11
CA PRO A 52 -24.74 0.74 -6.86
C PRO A 52 -23.90 -0.49 -7.22
N GLU A 53 -24.41 -1.68 -6.91
CA GLU A 53 -23.75 -2.97 -7.16
C GLU A 53 -23.32 -3.16 -8.62
N ARG A 54 -24.17 -2.72 -9.55
CA ARG A 54 -23.90 -2.81 -10.99
C ARG A 54 -22.62 -2.07 -11.44
N LYS A 55 -22.12 -1.12 -10.65
CA LYS A 55 -20.91 -0.33 -10.97
C LYS A 55 -19.64 -0.85 -10.29
N GLN A 56 -19.70 -1.93 -9.51
CA GLN A 56 -18.54 -2.50 -8.83
C GLN A 56 -17.40 -2.82 -9.81
N ARG A 57 -17.68 -3.56 -10.89
CA ARG A 57 -16.66 -3.94 -11.88
C ARG A 57 -16.02 -2.73 -12.56
N THR A 58 -16.79 -1.67 -12.80
CA THR A 58 -16.28 -0.43 -13.39
C THR A 58 -15.36 0.30 -12.42
N LEU A 59 -15.70 0.32 -11.13
CA LEU A 59 -14.83 0.84 -10.07
C LEU A 59 -13.51 0.05 -10.01
N GLU A 60 -13.58 -1.29 -9.97
CA GLU A 60 -12.40 -2.16 -9.94
C GLU A 60 -11.49 -1.91 -11.15
N THR A 61 -12.06 -1.82 -12.36
CA THR A 61 -11.30 -1.51 -13.58
C THR A 61 -10.63 -0.12 -13.52
N ALA A 62 -11.31 0.87 -12.94
CA ALA A 62 -10.77 2.21 -12.80
C ALA A 62 -9.67 2.30 -11.75
N LEU A 63 -9.75 1.50 -10.68
CA LEU A 63 -8.70 1.38 -9.67
C LEU A 63 -7.47 0.66 -10.23
N ASP A 64 -7.68 -0.43 -10.97
CA ASP A 64 -6.61 -1.21 -11.63
C ASP A 64 -5.81 -0.36 -12.63
N ALA A 65 -6.50 0.50 -13.38
CA ALA A 65 -5.86 1.40 -14.35
C ALA A 65 -5.20 2.64 -13.71
N HIS A 66 -5.31 2.84 -12.40
CA HIS A 66 -4.84 4.07 -11.76
C HIS A 66 -3.34 4.02 -11.45
N GLU A 67 -2.58 4.96 -12.03
CA GLU A 67 -1.11 5.03 -11.91
C GLU A 67 -0.54 5.04 -10.48
N ARG A 68 -1.31 5.47 -9.48
CA ARG A 68 -0.87 5.57 -8.08
C ARG A 68 -1.19 4.31 -7.27
N ILE A 69 -2.03 3.43 -7.80
CA ILE A 69 -2.36 2.16 -7.16
C ILE A 69 -1.39 1.12 -7.68
N ILE A 70 -0.68 0.46 -6.76
CA ILE A 70 0.19 -0.65 -7.12
C ILE A 70 -0.56 -1.97 -7.01
N SER A 71 -1.40 -2.09 -5.98
CA SER A 71 -2.24 -3.24 -5.74
C SER A 71 -3.46 -2.79 -4.94
N PHE A 72 -4.58 -3.46 -5.12
CA PHE A 72 -5.79 -3.20 -4.36
C PHE A 72 -6.59 -4.48 -4.18
N GLU A 73 -7.39 -4.51 -3.13
CA GLU A 73 -8.38 -5.54 -2.86
C GLU A 73 -9.74 -4.86 -2.66
N VAL A 74 -10.78 -5.41 -3.26
CA VAL A 74 -12.17 -4.97 -3.07
C VAL A 74 -12.97 -6.12 -2.49
N SER A 75 -13.57 -5.90 -1.32
CA SER A 75 -14.37 -6.91 -0.67
C SER A 75 -15.67 -6.33 -0.08
N PRO A 76 -16.71 -7.14 0.15
CA PRO A 76 -17.91 -6.68 0.85
C PRO A 76 -17.58 -6.17 2.25
N PHE A 77 -18.12 -5.02 2.62
CA PHE A 77 -17.91 -4.47 3.96
C PHE A 77 -18.82 -5.17 4.98
N GLU A 78 -18.23 -5.71 6.05
CA GLU A 78 -18.93 -6.33 7.18
C GLU A 78 -18.74 -5.49 8.45
N ALA A 79 -19.82 -4.90 8.94
CA ALA A 79 -19.78 -4.05 10.12
C ALA A 79 -19.35 -4.85 11.37
N GLY A 80 -18.30 -4.38 12.05
CA GLY A 80 -17.78 -4.99 13.28
C GLY A 80 -16.63 -5.99 13.08
N VAL A 81 -16.31 -6.36 11.83
CA VAL A 81 -15.14 -7.18 11.51
C VAL A 81 -14.00 -6.25 11.11
N SER A 82 -12.94 -6.19 11.92
CA SER A 82 -11.71 -5.46 11.56
C SER A 82 -10.87 -6.35 10.66
N ARG A 83 -10.89 -6.11 9.34
CA ARG A 83 -9.97 -6.79 8.41
C ARG A 83 -8.60 -6.11 8.46
N PRO A 84 -7.50 -6.87 8.58
CA PRO A 84 -6.17 -6.32 8.39
C PRO A 84 -6.04 -5.81 6.94
N HIS A 85 -5.20 -4.79 6.72
CA HIS A 85 -4.93 -4.33 5.37
C HIS A 85 -4.14 -5.43 4.61
N PHE A 86 -4.53 -5.78 3.39
CA PHE A 86 -3.92 -6.88 2.62
C PHE A 86 -2.41 -6.70 2.42
N ALA A 87 -2.01 -5.45 2.18
CA ALA A 87 -0.61 -5.04 2.05
C ALA A 87 0.04 -4.55 3.36
N ALA A 88 -0.67 -4.58 4.49
CA ALA A 88 0.02 -4.28 5.75
C ALA A 88 1.07 -5.36 5.98
N SER A 89 2.32 -4.91 6.07
CA SER A 89 3.34 -5.70 6.72
C SER A 89 2.79 -6.03 8.10
N ARG A 90 2.58 -7.32 8.41
CA ARG A 90 2.40 -7.70 9.82
C ARG A 90 3.59 -7.11 10.55
N THR A 91 3.34 -6.28 11.55
CA THR A 91 4.37 -5.59 12.31
C THR A 91 5.36 -6.63 12.84
N VAL A 92 6.45 -6.82 12.11
CA VAL A 92 7.74 -7.11 12.71
C VAL A 92 8.08 -5.81 13.43
N ALA A 93 8.43 -5.89 14.71
CA ALA A 93 8.75 -4.70 15.47
C ALA A 93 9.98 -4.08 14.80
N SER A 94 9.76 -3.07 13.98
CA SER A 94 10.83 -2.16 13.60
C SER A 94 11.29 -1.54 14.92
N GLY A 95 12.33 -2.11 15.52
CA GLY A 95 13.05 -1.60 16.68
C GLY A 95 13.77 -0.28 16.38
N TYR A 96 13.31 0.47 15.38
CA TYR A 96 13.73 1.84 15.16
C TYR A 96 13.07 2.73 16.19
N VAL A 97 13.75 2.90 17.31
CA VAL A 97 13.61 4.12 18.12
C VAL A 97 14.39 5.20 17.37
N PRO A 98 13.74 6.25 16.83
CA PRO A 98 14.49 7.37 16.29
C PRO A 98 15.44 7.88 17.38
N PRO A 99 16.71 8.15 17.06
CA PRO A 99 17.63 8.73 18.05
C PRO A 99 16.96 9.97 18.64
N PRO A 100 17.01 10.17 19.96
CA PRO A 100 16.42 11.36 20.58
C PRO A 100 16.98 12.59 19.84
N PRO A 101 16.14 13.60 19.57
CA PRO A 101 16.61 14.83 18.93
C PRO A 101 17.85 15.28 19.68
N ALA A 102 18.95 15.49 18.94
CA ALA A 102 20.17 16.02 19.51
C ALA A 102 19.79 17.23 20.36
N PRO A 103 20.33 17.36 21.59
CA PRO A 103 20.02 18.50 22.44
C PRO A 103 20.22 19.75 21.59
N ILE A 104 19.18 20.57 21.55
CA ILE A 104 19.26 21.92 20.98
C ILE A 104 20.37 22.58 21.79
N VAL A 105 21.56 22.66 21.18
CA VAL A 105 22.60 23.56 21.66
C VAL A 105 22.01 24.93 21.41
N GLU A 106 21.52 25.54 22.49
CA GLU A 106 21.18 26.95 22.50
C GLU A 106 22.37 27.70 21.88
N PRO A 107 22.15 28.54 20.86
CA PRO A 107 23.24 29.33 20.31
C PRO A 107 23.78 30.22 21.41
N ASP A 108 25.04 30.01 21.78
CA ASP A 108 25.79 30.93 22.60
C ASP A 108 25.65 32.35 22.00
N PRO A 109 25.42 33.38 22.83
CA PRO A 109 25.20 34.73 22.37
C PRO A 109 26.49 35.26 21.72
N SER A 110 26.48 35.34 20.38
CA SER A 110 27.55 36.02 19.66
C SER A 110 27.57 37.51 20.02
N PRO A 111 28.75 38.10 20.25
CA PRO A 111 28.88 39.41 20.90
C PRO A 111 28.44 40.55 19.99
N ALA A 112 27.89 41.57 20.67
CA ALA A 112 27.41 42.83 20.14
C ALA A 112 28.33 43.46 19.07
N GLN A 113 27.74 43.82 17.93
CA GLN A 113 28.31 44.83 17.05
C GLN A 113 27.74 46.22 17.39
N PRO A 114 28.59 47.26 17.45
CA PRO A 114 28.22 48.60 17.85
C PRO A 114 27.49 49.39 16.76
N SER A 115 26.64 50.31 17.22
CA SER A 115 25.72 51.13 16.46
C SER A 115 26.39 52.28 15.66
N ALA A 116 25.94 52.44 14.40
CA ALA A 116 25.66 53.69 13.63
C ALA A 116 26.78 54.75 13.46
N PRO A 117 26.69 55.80 12.58
CA PRO A 117 25.49 56.33 11.89
C PRO A 117 25.67 56.89 10.44
N GLY A 118 24.54 57.27 9.82
CA GLY A 118 24.45 58.33 8.79
C GLY A 118 23.68 57.92 7.52
N LYS A 119 22.38 58.25 7.39
CA LYS A 119 21.74 59.51 6.93
C LYS A 119 21.63 59.65 5.40
N MET A 120 20.44 60.18 5.02
CA MET A 120 20.00 60.76 3.74
C MET A 120 19.30 59.76 2.79
N ALA A 121 17.97 59.74 2.76
CA ALA A 121 17.05 60.70 2.13
C ALA A 121 16.90 60.44 0.62
N ASN A 122 15.75 59.88 0.22
CA ASN A 122 14.75 60.57 -0.60
C ASN A 122 13.66 59.57 -1.04
N ASP A 123 12.47 59.75 -0.49
CA ASP A 123 11.21 59.61 -1.24
C ASP A 123 11.07 60.89 -2.12
N PRO A 124 10.29 60.92 -3.22
CA PRO A 124 8.87 60.54 -3.12
C PRO A 124 8.17 60.01 -4.40
N LEU A 125 6.92 59.61 -4.14
CA LEU A 125 5.73 59.87 -4.95
C LEU A 125 5.37 58.85 -6.04
N ALA A 126 4.26 58.13 -5.81
CA ALA A 126 3.01 58.14 -6.59
C ALA A 126 2.38 56.73 -6.63
N THR A 127 1.08 56.48 -6.66
CA THR A 127 -0.17 57.22 -6.44
C THR A 127 -1.23 56.10 -6.48
N VAL A 128 -2.11 56.02 -5.48
CA VAL A 128 -3.33 55.20 -5.54
C VAL A 128 -4.38 55.97 -6.37
N PRO A 129 -5.29 55.30 -7.08
CA PRO A 129 -6.65 55.36 -6.55
C PRO A 129 -7.42 54.04 -6.65
N ALA A 130 -8.30 53.90 -5.66
CA ALA A 130 -9.39 52.95 -5.58
C ALA A 130 -10.56 53.33 -6.49
N HIS A 131 -11.30 52.32 -6.95
CA HIS A 131 -12.74 52.37 -7.24
C HIS A 131 -13.26 50.93 -7.01
N VAL A 132 -13.97 50.61 -5.93
CA VAL A 132 -15.37 50.92 -5.60
C VAL A 132 -16.31 50.70 -6.79
N ARG A 133 -17.09 49.60 -6.75
CA ARG A 133 -18.56 49.63 -6.89
C ARG A 133 -19.19 48.24 -6.68
N ARG A 134 -19.97 48.15 -5.60
CA ARG A 134 -21.18 47.32 -5.42
C ARG A 134 -22.36 48.30 -5.56
N PRO A 135 -23.50 47.93 -6.18
CA PRO A 135 -24.70 47.46 -5.45
C PRO A 135 -25.34 46.24 -6.16
N ALA A 136 -25.93 45.23 -5.50
CA ALA A 136 -27.19 45.19 -4.75
C ALA A 136 -28.45 45.46 -5.60
N GLU A 137 -29.22 44.42 -5.91
CA GLU A 137 -30.70 44.39 -6.10
C GLU A 137 -31.12 42.90 -6.18
N VAL A 138 -31.69 42.29 -5.13
CA VAL A 138 -33.08 42.37 -4.65
C VAL A 138 -34.06 41.71 -5.61
N LEU A 139 -34.51 40.49 -5.26
CA LEU A 139 -35.93 40.18 -5.28
C LEU A 139 -36.26 39.20 -4.16
N GLN A 140 -36.80 39.77 -3.09
CA GLN A 140 -37.68 39.09 -2.14
C GLN A 140 -38.99 38.72 -2.84
N ALA A 141 -39.52 37.55 -2.52
CA ALA A 141 -40.95 37.37 -2.40
C ALA A 141 -41.20 36.36 -1.27
N ALA A 142 -41.80 36.85 -0.19
CA ALA A 142 -42.32 36.07 0.92
C ALA A 142 -43.83 35.77 0.67
N PRO A 143 -44.55 35.13 1.62
CA PRO A 143 -45.39 33.95 1.42
C PRO A 143 -46.86 34.26 1.05
N PRO A 144 -47.71 33.22 0.96
CA PRO A 144 -49.02 33.35 1.60
C PRO A 144 -49.43 32.12 2.44
N LEU A 145 -49.82 32.40 3.68
CA LEU A 145 -50.92 31.78 4.42
C LEU A 145 -52.03 32.86 4.50
N PRO A 146 -53.29 32.62 4.94
CA PRO A 146 -53.92 31.37 5.43
C PRO A 146 -55.32 31.10 4.81
N THR A 147 -55.82 29.86 4.89
CA THR A 147 -57.28 29.64 4.87
C THR A 147 -57.72 28.50 5.78
N LEU A 148 -58.23 28.92 6.94
CA LEU A 148 -59.40 28.43 7.68
C LEU A 148 -59.60 26.90 7.85
N GLN A 149 -59.34 26.45 9.08
CA GLN A 149 -60.07 25.38 9.77
C GLN A 149 -61.58 25.68 9.83
N PRO A 150 -62.39 24.63 10.01
CA PRO A 150 -63.17 24.55 11.24
C PRO A 150 -62.98 23.22 11.99
N ALA A 151 -62.85 23.31 13.31
CA ALA A 151 -63.04 22.25 14.32
C ALA A 151 -64.49 22.35 14.89
N PRO A 152 -64.95 21.59 15.92
CA PRO A 152 -64.52 20.30 16.50
C PRO A 152 -65.68 19.29 16.83
N GLU A 153 -65.28 18.08 17.30
CA GLU A 153 -65.91 17.20 18.34
C GLU A 153 -67.20 16.35 18.08
N PRO A 154 -67.43 15.22 18.81
CA PRO A 154 -66.83 14.84 20.12
C PRO A 154 -66.17 13.44 20.23
N GLU A 155 -65.38 13.33 21.32
CA GLU A 155 -64.76 12.14 21.92
C GLU A 155 -65.71 10.95 22.11
N PRO A 156 -65.12 9.74 22.24
CA PRO A 156 -65.15 9.16 23.58
C PRO A 156 -63.82 8.48 23.97
N GLU A 157 -63.28 8.89 25.11
CA GLU A 157 -62.45 8.05 25.99
C GLU A 157 -63.28 7.67 27.23
N PRO A 158 -62.85 6.74 28.12
CA PRO A 158 -61.74 5.78 28.00
C PRO A 158 -62.17 4.34 28.42
N ALA A 159 -61.40 3.31 28.05
CA ALA A 159 -61.20 2.14 28.91
C ALA A 159 -60.07 1.22 28.42
N SER A 160 -59.12 1.02 29.33
CA SER A 160 -58.22 -0.13 29.52
C SER A 160 -57.19 -0.45 28.44
N GLU A 161 -55.95 -0.05 28.74
CA GLU A 161 -54.71 -0.66 28.26
C GLU A 161 -54.75 -2.19 28.45
N PRO A 162 -54.58 -3.01 27.40
CA PRO A 162 -54.11 -4.37 27.59
C PRO A 162 -52.59 -4.34 27.78
N GLU A 163 -52.19 -4.98 28.88
CA GLU A 163 -50.83 -5.19 29.37
C GLU A 163 -49.83 -5.55 28.26
N PRO A 164 -48.58 -5.06 28.34
CA PRO A 164 -47.55 -5.44 27.37
C PRO A 164 -47.34 -6.95 27.42
N GLU A 165 -47.63 -7.61 26.28
CA GLU A 165 -47.21 -8.99 26.04
C GLU A 165 -45.71 -9.10 26.36
N PHE A 166 -45.42 -9.93 27.36
CA PHE A 166 -44.08 -10.38 27.68
C PHE A 166 -43.49 -11.12 26.48
N VAL A 167 -42.95 -10.37 25.51
CA VAL A 167 -41.96 -10.90 24.60
C VAL A 167 -40.74 -11.14 25.45
N PHE A 168 -40.51 -12.40 25.81
CA PHE A 168 -39.28 -12.89 26.40
C PHE A 168 -38.09 -12.33 25.60
N THR A 169 -37.49 -11.25 26.09
CA THR A 169 -36.11 -10.94 25.80
C THR A 169 -35.33 -12.15 26.28
N ARG A 170 -34.96 -13.04 25.36
CA ARG A 170 -33.96 -14.04 25.64
C ARG A 170 -32.69 -13.28 26.00
N THR A 171 -32.44 -13.14 27.30
CA THR A 171 -31.13 -12.76 27.80
C THR A 171 -30.15 -13.74 27.16
N ARG A 172 -29.34 -13.25 26.22
CA ARG A 172 -28.25 -14.03 25.64
C ARG A 172 -27.42 -14.49 26.82
N ALA A 173 -27.29 -15.81 26.97
CA ALA A 173 -26.39 -16.38 27.97
C ALA A 173 -25.01 -15.70 27.81
N PRO A 174 -24.34 -15.29 28.89
CA PRO A 174 -22.99 -14.75 28.82
C PRO A 174 -22.13 -15.73 28.01
N LEU A 175 -21.42 -15.23 26.98
CA LEU A 175 -20.41 -16.06 26.35
C LEU A 175 -19.47 -16.57 27.45
N PRO A 176 -19.08 -17.85 27.44
CA PRO A 176 -18.01 -18.30 28.31
C PRO A 176 -16.83 -17.36 28.11
N PRO A 177 -16.13 -16.96 29.19
CA PRO A 177 -14.94 -16.12 29.07
C PRO A 177 -14.03 -16.78 28.05
N ALA A 178 -13.65 -16.02 27.02
CA ALA A 178 -12.71 -16.48 26.02
C ALA A 178 -11.53 -17.11 26.78
N ALA A 179 -11.22 -18.37 26.46
CA ALA A 179 -10.04 -19.01 27.00
C ALA A 179 -8.87 -18.03 26.78
N PRO A 180 -8.03 -17.78 27.79
CA PRO A 180 -6.89 -16.90 27.61
C PRO A 180 -6.12 -17.44 26.43
N ILE A 181 -6.07 -16.65 25.36
CA ILE A 181 -5.17 -16.88 24.25
C ILE A 181 -3.81 -16.86 24.92
N VAL A 182 -3.21 -18.04 25.07
CA VAL A 182 -1.80 -18.14 25.42
C VAL A 182 -1.12 -17.57 24.19
N GLU A 183 -0.85 -16.27 24.25
CA GLU A 183 0.03 -15.58 23.32
C GLU A 183 1.35 -16.32 23.43
N GLN A 184 1.58 -17.25 22.50
CA GLN A 184 2.89 -17.82 22.33
C GLN A 184 3.81 -16.62 22.13
N PRO A 185 4.87 -16.47 22.94
CA PRO A 185 5.76 -15.33 22.81
C PRO A 185 6.22 -15.27 21.37
N PHE A 186 5.86 -14.17 20.70
CA PHE A 186 6.21 -13.92 19.31
C PHE A 186 7.73 -13.78 19.26
N VAL A 187 8.43 -14.88 18.96
CA VAL A 187 9.87 -14.87 18.71
C VAL A 187 10.04 -14.26 17.32
N GLU A 188 10.40 -12.99 17.32
CA GLU A 188 10.76 -12.23 16.12
C GLU A 188 11.94 -12.94 15.41
N PRO A 189 11.78 -13.33 14.12
CA PRO A 189 12.88 -13.91 13.39
C PRO A 189 13.92 -12.82 13.12
N VAL A 190 15.04 -12.88 13.84
CA VAL A 190 16.22 -12.04 13.62
C VAL A 190 16.58 -12.12 12.13
N THR A 191 16.72 -10.97 11.45
CA THR A 191 17.24 -10.97 10.07
C THR A 191 18.70 -11.38 10.11
N LEU A 192 18.99 -12.51 9.49
CA LEU A 192 20.34 -13.08 9.42
C LEU A 192 20.90 -12.87 8.01
N ASP A 193 22.23 -12.86 7.93
CA ASP A 193 22.93 -12.87 6.67
C ASP A 193 22.62 -14.13 5.85
N ALA A 194 22.86 -14.05 4.55
CA ALA A 194 22.67 -15.18 3.65
C ALA A 194 23.54 -16.38 4.05
N ASP A 195 22.96 -17.58 4.05
CA ASP A 195 23.72 -18.82 4.23
C ASP A 195 24.44 -19.17 2.92
N VAL A 196 25.64 -18.62 2.77
CA VAL A 196 26.49 -18.80 1.59
C VAL A 196 26.80 -20.27 1.34
N GLN A 197 27.00 -21.07 2.39
CA GLN A 197 27.35 -22.49 2.24
C GLN A 197 26.18 -23.32 1.71
N ALA A 198 24.96 -23.05 2.19
CA ALA A 198 23.77 -23.70 1.67
C ALA A 198 23.55 -23.36 0.18
N ILE A 199 23.79 -22.10 -0.20
CA ILE A 199 23.67 -21.64 -1.60
C ILE A 199 24.71 -22.34 -2.48
N GLU A 200 25.98 -22.41 -2.06
CA GLU A 200 27.05 -23.06 -2.83
C GLU A 200 26.78 -24.54 -3.08
N LYS A 201 26.15 -25.24 -2.12
CA LYS A 201 25.75 -26.64 -2.29
C LYS A 201 24.64 -26.82 -3.32
N VAL A 202 23.70 -25.87 -3.40
CA VAL A 202 22.51 -25.96 -4.27
C VAL A 202 22.77 -25.39 -5.68
N LEU A 203 23.71 -24.46 -5.82
CA LEU A 203 23.99 -23.75 -7.07
C LEU A 203 24.27 -24.65 -8.28
N PRO A 204 25.06 -25.74 -8.19
CA PRO A 204 25.28 -26.63 -9.33
C PRO A 204 23.98 -27.27 -9.85
N ALA A 205 23.06 -27.63 -8.95
CA ALA A 205 21.76 -28.17 -9.33
C ALA A 205 20.88 -27.10 -10.01
N LEU A 206 20.89 -25.86 -9.50
CA LEU A 206 20.17 -24.74 -10.13
C LEU A 206 20.63 -24.50 -11.58
N MET A 207 21.95 -24.53 -11.82
CA MET A 207 22.52 -24.34 -13.16
C MET A 207 22.19 -25.51 -14.09
N SER A 208 22.27 -26.75 -13.61
CA SER A 208 21.99 -27.95 -14.39
C SER A 208 20.51 -28.11 -14.75
N ASP A 209 19.61 -27.76 -13.82
CA ASP A 209 18.17 -28.00 -13.98
C ASP A 209 17.45 -26.83 -14.64
N TYR A 210 18.15 -25.74 -14.97
CA TYR A 210 17.55 -24.56 -15.60
C TYR A 210 16.77 -24.93 -16.88
N PRO A 211 15.51 -24.45 -17.06
CA PRO A 211 14.79 -23.47 -16.24
C PRO A 211 13.97 -24.06 -15.07
N ARG A 212 13.97 -25.37 -14.87
CA ARG A 212 13.20 -26.08 -13.83
C ARG A 212 13.86 -26.02 -12.45
N ILE A 213 14.16 -24.81 -12.00
CA ILE A 213 14.98 -24.56 -10.80
C ILE A 213 14.20 -24.59 -9.47
N PHE A 214 12.88 -24.43 -9.49
CA PHE A 214 12.07 -24.30 -8.27
C PHE A 214 12.17 -25.45 -7.28
N PRO A 215 12.27 -26.74 -7.68
CA PRO A 215 12.48 -27.82 -6.73
C PRO A 215 13.74 -27.63 -5.89
N SER A 216 14.82 -27.16 -6.51
CA SER A 216 16.10 -26.89 -5.84
C SER A 216 16.03 -25.62 -4.98
N ILE A 217 15.31 -24.58 -5.42
CA ILE A 217 15.07 -23.38 -4.60
C ILE A 217 14.22 -23.72 -3.36
N LYS A 218 13.19 -24.55 -3.50
CA LYS A 218 12.35 -24.98 -2.37
C LYS A 218 13.15 -25.78 -1.34
N LYS A 219 14.08 -26.62 -1.78
CA LYS A 219 15.02 -27.30 -0.88
C LYS A 219 15.92 -26.30 -0.14
N LEU A 220 16.41 -25.26 -0.81
CA LEU A 220 17.19 -24.21 -0.18
C LEU A 220 16.36 -23.46 0.88
N GLU A 221 15.13 -23.05 0.56
CA GLU A 221 14.20 -22.37 1.49
C GLU A 221 13.97 -23.17 2.78
N GLN A 222 13.88 -24.50 2.65
CA GLN A 222 13.70 -25.43 3.78
C GLN A 222 14.99 -25.70 4.56
N ALA A 223 16.15 -25.60 3.92
CA ALA A 223 17.44 -25.92 4.52
C ALA A 223 18.03 -24.76 5.34
N VAL A 224 17.70 -23.51 5.00
CA VAL A 224 18.22 -22.31 5.68
C VAL A 224 17.33 -21.88 6.83
N ALA A 225 17.94 -21.26 7.85
CA ALA A 225 17.23 -20.72 9.00
C ALA A 225 16.21 -19.63 8.58
N ASP A 226 15.08 -19.54 9.28
CA ASP A 226 13.99 -18.59 9.01
C ASP A 226 14.48 -17.16 8.79
N GLY A 227 15.37 -16.68 9.66
CA GLY A 227 15.98 -15.35 9.58
C GLY A 227 16.89 -15.12 8.38
N ALA A 228 17.47 -16.17 7.81
CA ALA A 228 18.38 -16.12 6.67
C ALA A 228 17.68 -16.40 5.34
N ARG A 229 16.40 -16.82 5.33
CA ARG A 229 15.69 -17.25 4.12
C ARG A 229 15.69 -16.20 3.03
N GLU A 230 15.24 -14.99 3.35
CA GLU A 230 15.13 -13.90 2.37
C GLU A 230 16.48 -13.53 1.77
N SER A 231 17.48 -13.29 2.62
CA SER A 231 18.85 -12.98 2.23
C SER A 231 19.46 -14.11 1.37
N SER A 232 19.21 -15.37 1.74
CA SER A 232 19.75 -16.53 1.02
C SER A 232 19.09 -16.73 -0.34
N LEU A 233 17.77 -16.56 -0.42
CA LEU A 233 17.03 -16.64 -1.68
C LEU A 233 17.42 -15.50 -2.63
N GLN A 234 17.61 -14.28 -2.12
CA GLN A 234 18.08 -13.15 -2.92
C GLN A 234 19.48 -13.43 -3.49
N LEU A 235 20.43 -13.85 -2.65
CA LEU A 235 21.79 -14.16 -3.12
C LEU A 235 21.82 -15.34 -4.12
N ALA A 236 21.00 -16.38 -3.91
CA ALA A 236 20.84 -17.45 -4.88
C ALA A 236 20.29 -16.93 -6.21
N GLY A 237 19.31 -16.03 -6.17
CA GLY A 237 18.80 -15.31 -7.33
C GLY A 237 19.91 -14.56 -8.06
N GLN A 238 20.68 -13.72 -7.36
CA GLN A 238 21.79 -12.93 -7.93
C GLN A 238 22.81 -13.80 -8.66
N ARG A 239 23.24 -14.91 -8.04
CA ARG A 239 24.17 -15.84 -8.67
C ARG A 239 23.59 -16.50 -9.92
N MET A 240 22.30 -16.84 -9.88
CA MET A 240 21.62 -17.45 -11.03
C MET A 240 21.42 -16.45 -12.17
N GLY A 241 21.03 -15.22 -11.87
CA GLY A 241 20.88 -14.13 -12.84
C GLY A 241 22.20 -13.79 -13.53
N ALA A 242 23.28 -13.68 -12.76
CA ALA A 242 24.61 -13.44 -13.29
C ALA A 242 25.09 -14.58 -14.21
N TRP A 243 24.80 -15.83 -13.86
CA TRP A 243 25.09 -16.97 -14.73
C TRP A 243 24.27 -16.93 -16.02
N CYS A 244 22.98 -16.60 -15.96
CA CYS A 244 22.14 -16.45 -17.15
C CYS A 244 22.67 -15.34 -18.07
N LEU A 245 23.09 -14.21 -17.51
CA LEU A 245 23.74 -13.13 -18.26
C LEU A 245 24.97 -13.65 -19.00
N GLN A 246 25.86 -14.37 -18.31
CA GLN A 246 27.08 -14.93 -18.91
C GLN A 246 26.78 -15.99 -19.99
N ARG A 247 25.74 -16.81 -19.80
CA ARG A 247 25.39 -17.88 -20.74
C ARG A 247 24.78 -17.34 -22.03
N ASP A 248 23.81 -16.44 -21.91
CA ASP A 248 22.94 -16.05 -23.03
C ASP A 248 23.25 -14.66 -23.58
N HIS A 249 23.96 -13.83 -22.81
CA HIS A 249 24.11 -12.40 -23.05
C HIS A 249 25.53 -11.87 -22.74
N ALA A 250 26.56 -12.73 -22.83
CA ALA A 250 27.95 -12.36 -22.51
C ALA A 250 28.45 -11.11 -23.24
N MET A 251 27.96 -10.87 -24.47
CA MET A 251 28.37 -9.76 -25.34
C MET A 251 27.40 -8.56 -25.28
N ALA A 252 26.45 -8.54 -24.36
CA ALA A 252 25.53 -7.42 -24.22
C ALA A 252 26.27 -6.17 -23.73
N SER A 253 26.01 -5.03 -24.38
CA SER A 253 26.50 -3.72 -23.95
C SER A 253 25.59 -3.13 -22.89
N SER A 254 26.12 -2.15 -22.14
CA SER A 254 25.31 -1.37 -21.20
C SER A 254 24.12 -0.71 -21.90
N MET A 255 22.96 -0.66 -21.25
CA MET A 255 21.74 -0.06 -21.79
C MET A 255 20.86 0.51 -20.67
N LYS A 256 19.85 1.29 -21.02
CA LYS A 256 18.90 1.86 -20.05
C LYS A 256 18.04 0.75 -19.43
N LEU A 257 17.58 0.95 -18.20
CA LEU A 257 16.81 -0.02 -17.43
C LEU A 257 15.58 -0.55 -18.19
N ASP A 258 14.75 0.34 -18.74
CA ASP A 258 13.55 -0.06 -19.50
C ASP A 258 13.89 -0.94 -20.71
N GLU A 259 14.99 -0.64 -21.41
CA GLU A 259 15.48 -1.45 -22.53
C GLU A 259 16.02 -2.81 -22.05
N ALA A 260 16.80 -2.82 -20.97
CA ALA A 260 17.36 -4.03 -20.36
C ALA A 260 16.24 -4.97 -19.89
N MET A 261 15.20 -4.42 -19.25
CA MET A 261 14.02 -5.15 -18.81
C MET A 261 13.29 -5.78 -20.00
N LYS A 262 12.99 -5.00 -21.04
CA LYS A 262 12.21 -5.50 -22.20
C LYS A 262 12.98 -6.54 -23.01
N ARG A 263 14.29 -6.36 -23.20
CA ARG A 263 15.12 -7.23 -24.06
C ARG A 263 15.66 -8.46 -23.36
N ILE A 264 15.91 -8.38 -22.06
CA ILE A 264 16.64 -9.42 -21.30
C ILE A 264 15.85 -9.86 -20.06
N GLY A 265 15.49 -8.92 -19.18
CA GLY A 265 14.87 -9.23 -17.89
C GLY A 265 13.54 -10.00 -18.00
N VAL A 266 12.58 -9.45 -18.74
CA VAL A 266 11.25 -10.05 -18.95
C VAL A 266 11.33 -11.40 -19.67
N PRO A 267 12.09 -11.55 -20.79
CA PRO A 267 12.28 -12.86 -21.42
C PRO A 267 12.90 -13.90 -20.48
N ALA A 268 13.94 -13.54 -19.71
CA ALA A 268 14.62 -14.46 -18.81
C ALA A 268 13.71 -14.91 -17.65
N LEU A 269 12.92 -14.00 -17.08
CA LEU A 269 11.94 -14.34 -16.05
C LEU A 269 10.78 -15.17 -16.60
N ARG A 270 10.32 -14.92 -17.82
CA ARG A 270 9.26 -15.72 -18.47
C ARG A 270 9.68 -17.16 -18.74
N ALA A 271 10.97 -17.45 -18.83
CA ALA A 271 11.46 -18.81 -18.87
C ALA A 271 11.25 -19.56 -17.54
N LEU A 272 11.09 -18.83 -16.43
CA LEU A 272 10.90 -19.36 -15.08
C LEU A 272 9.43 -19.33 -14.65
N VAL A 273 8.74 -18.20 -14.81
CA VAL A 273 7.41 -17.97 -14.23
C VAL A 273 6.52 -17.16 -15.16
N GLU A 274 5.21 -17.33 -15.05
CA GLU A 274 4.24 -16.49 -15.73
C GLU A 274 4.25 -15.07 -15.14
N LEU A 275 4.42 -14.06 -16.01
CA LEU A 275 4.48 -12.68 -15.57
C LEU A 275 3.99 -11.68 -16.61
N ASP A 276 3.47 -10.57 -16.08
CA ASP A 276 3.12 -9.36 -16.82
C ASP A 276 4.05 -8.21 -16.40
N TYR A 277 4.47 -7.38 -17.35
CA TYR A 277 5.31 -6.21 -17.10
C TYR A 277 4.62 -4.95 -17.61
N GLN A 278 4.32 -4.02 -16.70
CA GLN A 278 3.62 -2.76 -17.00
C GLN A 278 4.18 -1.63 -16.15
N GLY A 279 4.54 -0.50 -16.76
CA GLY A 279 4.91 0.74 -16.04
C GLY A 279 5.93 0.54 -14.91
N ASN A 280 6.99 -0.23 -15.17
CA ASN A 280 8.05 -0.59 -14.20
C ASN A 280 7.65 -1.58 -13.09
N GLN A 281 6.46 -2.17 -13.18
CA GLN A 281 6.01 -3.21 -12.26
C GLN A 281 6.00 -4.58 -12.93
N LEU A 282 6.50 -5.58 -12.23
CA LEU A 282 6.44 -6.99 -12.60
C LEU A 282 5.39 -7.69 -11.75
N HIS A 283 4.34 -8.17 -12.41
CA HIS A 283 3.27 -8.92 -11.81
C HIS A 283 3.54 -10.41 -12.05
N ILE A 284 3.94 -11.13 -11.00
CA ILE A 284 4.24 -12.56 -11.05
C ILE A 284 2.97 -13.34 -10.71
N ARG A 285 2.45 -14.09 -11.68
CA ARG A 285 1.28 -14.95 -11.50
C ARG A 285 1.70 -16.28 -10.87
N ASP A 286 0.95 -16.71 -9.87
CA ASP A 286 1.12 -18.01 -9.20
C ASP A 286 2.57 -18.40 -8.89
N SER A 287 3.32 -17.46 -8.29
CA SER A 287 4.72 -17.70 -7.89
C SER A 287 4.87 -19.01 -7.11
N PRO A 288 5.69 -19.97 -7.60
CA PRO A 288 5.91 -21.25 -6.93
C PRO A 288 6.59 -21.11 -5.56
N LEU A 289 7.18 -19.95 -5.29
CA LEU A 289 7.87 -19.65 -4.04
C LEU A 289 6.94 -19.05 -2.99
N CYS A 290 5.85 -18.40 -3.41
CA CYS A 290 5.04 -17.53 -2.57
C CYS A 290 3.68 -18.22 -2.29
N THR A 291 3.70 -19.33 -1.53
CA THR A 291 2.52 -20.07 -1.01
C THR A 291 2.18 -19.62 0.43
N GLN A 292 0.97 -19.93 0.94
CA GLN A 292 0.50 -19.48 2.27
C GLN A 292 1.39 -19.90 3.46
N GLU A 293 2.27 -20.90 3.27
CA GLU A 293 3.19 -21.41 4.29
C GLU A 293 4.64 -20.94 4.11
N GLY A 294 4.98 -20.36 2.94
CA GLY A 294 6.34 -19.96 2.60
C GLY A 294 6.58 -18.47 2.84
N ARG A 295 7.75 -18.09 3.38
CA ARG A 295 8.19 -16.69 3.55
C ARG A 295 9.33 -16.38 2.60
N SER A 296 9.06 -16.47 1.30
CA SER A 296 10.07 -16.19 0.29
C SER A 296 10.11 -14.70 -0.12
N ASN A 297 9.02 -13.96 0.12
CA ASN A 297 8.82 -12.56 -0.28
C ASN A 297 9.21 -12.29 -1.74
N CYS A 298 9.15 -13.35 -2.56
CA CYS A 298 9.60 -13.38 -3.94
C CYS A 298 11.03 -12.78 -4.15
N LYS A 299 11.88 -12.83 -3.10
CA LYS A 299 13.25 -12.28 -3.04
C LYS A 299 14.21 -12.92 -4.03
N PHE A 300 13.98 -14.20 -4.36
CA PHE A 300 14.72 -14.87 -5.43
C PHE A 300 14.61 -14.12 -6.76
N PHE A 301 13.42 -13.62 -7.12
CA PHE A 301 13.21 -12.94 -8.39
C PHE A 301 13.85 -11.55 -8.40
N SER A 302 13.79 -10.81 -7.29
CA SER A 302 14.55 -9.56 -7.12
C SER A 302 16.04 -9.80 -7.33
N GLY A 303 16.61 -10.77 -6.60
CA GLY A 303 18.01 -11.13 -6.76
C GLY A 303 18.36 -11.59 -8.18
N PHE A 304 17.50 -12.40 -8.81
CA PHE A 304 17.71 -12.85 -10.19
C PHE A 304 17.85 -11.68 -11.17
N LEU A 305 16.98 -10.67 -11.07
CA LEU A 305 17.08 -9.48 -11.89
C LEU A 305 18.28 -8.60 -11.54
N GLU A 306 18.61 -8.45 -10.25
CA GLU A 306 19.82 -7.74 -9.81
C GLU A 306 21.09 -8.34 -10.44
N GLY A 307 21.22 -9.67 -10.39
CA GLY A 307 22.36 -10.37 -10.99
C GLY A 307 22.36 -10.34 -12.52
N LEU A 308 21.18 -10.39 -13.14
CA LEU A 308 21.02 -10.42 -14.59
C LEU A 308 21.24 -9.03 -15.22
N LEU A 309 20.74 -7.97 -14.60
CA LEU A 309 20.69 -6.63 -15.20
C LEU A 309 21.70 -5.65 -14.58
N GLY A 310 22.14 -5.90 -13.34
CA GLY A 310 23.10 -5.05 -12.64
C GLY A 310 24.34 -4.70 -13.49
N PRO A 311 24.98 -5.66 -14.17
CA PRO A 311 26.14 -5.37 -15.03
C PRO A 311 25.82 -4.54 -16.27
N LEU A 312 24.55 -4.49 -16.71
CA LEU A 312 24.13 -3.77 -17.93
C LEU A 312 23.66 -2.35 -17.65
N VAL A 313 23.09 -2.10 -16.48
CA VAL A 313 22.49 -0.80 -16.11
C VAL A 313 23.35 -0.05 -15.07
N GLY A 314 24.23 -0.77 -14.37
CA GLY A 314 24.94 -0.30 -13.19
C GLY A 314 24.12 -0.59 -11.92
N THR A 315 24.75 -1.21 -10.91
CA THR A 315 24.06 -1.63 -9.69
C THR A 315 23.50 -0.47 -8.86
N GLU A 316 24.08 0.73 -8.97
CA GLU A 316 23.57 1.93 -8.30
C GLU A 316 22.28 2.47 -8.95
N ASN A 317 22.03 2.10 -10.21
CA ASN A 317 20.87 2.52 -10.99
C ASN A 317 19.82 1.38 -11.10
N LEU A 318 19.82 0.44 -10.16
CA LEU A 318 18.88 -0.68 -10.17
C LEU A 318 18.39 -0.96 -8.76
N SER A 319 17.16 -0.51 -8.49
CA SER A 319 16.43 -0.80 -7.26
C SER A 319 15.27 -1.72 -7.56
N ILE A 320 15.24 -2.90 -6.94
CA ILE A 320 14.15 -3.87 -7.09
C ILE A 320 13.64 -4.25 -5.71
N PHE A 321 12.36 -4.05 -5.47
CA PHE A 321 11.75 -4.42 -4.20
C PHE A 321 10.36 -5.03 -4.40
N ALA A 322 10.01 -5.93 -3.47
CA ALA A 322 8.69 -6.52 -3.44
C ALA A 322 7.70 -5.49 -2.89
N VAL A 323 6.68 -5.20 -3.68
CA VAL A 323 5.63 -4.26 -3.29
C VAL A 323 4.50 -4.98 -2.56
N CYS A 324 4.08 -6.12 -3.10
CA CYS A 324 3.18 -7.04 -2.41
C CYS A 324 3.56 -8.47 -2.75
N CYS A 325 3.23 -9.40 -1.84
CA CYS A 325 3.59 -10.79 -2.00
C CYS A 325 2.52 -11.70 -1.40
N ARG A 326 2.21 -12.79 -2.11
CA ARG A 326 1.27 -13.83 -1.63
C ARG A 326 1.74 -14.51 -0.35
N SER A 327 3.06 -14.60 -0.12
CA SER A 327 3.61 -15.08 1.17
C SER A 327 3.26 -14.17 2.35
N CYS A 328 2.97 -12.90 2.08
CA CYS A 328 2.57 -11.90 3.08
C CYS A 328 1.05 -11.75 3.20
N GLY A 329 0.27 -12.49 2.40
CA GLY A 329 -1.20 -12.43 2.42
C GLY A 329 -1.84 -11.59 1.32
N ALA A 330 -1.08 -11.09 0.34
CA ALA A 330 -1.65 -10.43 -0.84
C ALA A 330 -2.19 -11.45 -1.87
N ASP A 331 -3.05 -11.00 -2.80
CA ASP A 331 -3.59 -11.86 -3.86
C ASP A 331 -2.59 -12.11 -5.01
N ALA A 332 -1.63 -11.20 -5.18
CA ALA A 332 -0.62 -11.25 -6.22
C ALA A 332 0.79 -10.95 -5.68
N CYS A 333 1.80 -11.31 -6.46
CA CYS A 333 3.19 -10.93 -6.19
C CYS A 333 3.61 -9.85 -7.18
N VAL A 334 3.91 -8.65 -6.68
CA VAL A 334 4.31 -7.50 -7.50
C VAL A 334 5.68 -7.02 -7.07
N LEU A 335 6.59 -6.85 -8.03
CA LEU A 335 7.90 -6.22 -7.83
C LEU A 335 7.94 -4.88 -8.57
N ALA A 336 8.44 -3.84 -7.92
CA ALA A 336 8.77 -2.57 -8.57
C ALA A 336 10.25 -2.60 -9.00
N VAL A 337 10.52 -2.08 -10.19
CA VAL A 337 11.86 -2.00 -10.77
C VAL A 337 12.16 -0.54 -11.12
N MET A 338 13.11 0.07 -10.42
CA MET A 338 13.42 1.50 -10.52
C MET A 338 14.90 1.70 -10.84
N ASP A 339 15.21 2.81 -11.51
CA ASP A 339 16.57 3.29 -11.75
C ASP A 339 17.08 4.20 -10.63
#